data_AF-A0AA42ZCN7-F1
#
_entry.id   AF-A0AA42ZCN7-F1
#
_cell.length_a   1.000
_cell.length_b   1.000
_cell.length_c   1.000
_cell.angle_alpha   90.00
_cell.angle_beta   90.00
_cell.angle_gamma   90.00
#
_symmetry.space_group_name_H-M   'P 1'
#
loop_
_entity.id
_entity.type
_entity.pdbx_description
1 polymer ?
#
loop_
_entity_poly.entity_id
_entity_poly.type
_entity_poly.pdbx_seq_one_letter_code
_entity_poly.pdbx_strand_id
1 'polypeptide(L)'
;MALKDWPTEDKPREKLILNGSNALTNAELLSILLGSGSRDLTALDLSKQILSSAENKLHRLLPIRRNELQNIKGIGEAKAATILAAIELGRRMQAEPILKKHTVNESRSAYQILHSKIAHLPHEEFWILYLNNSNALISSELLSKGGITGTL
;
A
#
# COMPACT_ATOMS: atom_id res chain seq x y z
N MET A 1 24.79 -7.33 -7.94
CA MET A 1 25.28 -7.01 -6.58
C MET A 1 24.39 -7.74 -5.59
N ALA A 2 24.94 -8.46 -4.61
CA ALA A 2 24.11 -9.23 -3.69
C ALA A 2 23.44 -8.30 -2.68
N LEU A 3 22.22 -8.61 -2.24
CA LEU A 3 21.50 -7.83 -1.21
C LEU A 3 22.29 -7.69 0.12
N LYS A 4 23.30 -8.55 0.32
CA LYS A 4 24.20 -8.53 1.49
C LYS A 4 25.12 -7.31 1.52
N ASP A 5 25.43 -6.72 0.36
CA ASP A 5 26.41 -5.64 0.22
C ASP A 5 25.79 -4.24 0.38
N TRP A 6 24.47 -4.18 0.55
CA TRP A 6 23.77 -2.91 0.78
C TRP A 6 24.01 -2.42 2.21
N PRO A 7 24.10 -1.09 2.41
CA PRO A 7 23.98 -0.50 3.73
C PRO A 7 22.77 -1.10 4.44
N THR A 8 22.90 -1.40 5.74
CA THR A 8 21.82 -2.05 6.50
C THR A 8 20.51 -1.28 6.37
N GLU A 9 20.58 0.04 6.32
CA GLU A 9 19.46 0.97 6.18
C GLU A 9 18.74 0.87 4.83
N ASP A 10 19.45 0.47 3.77
CA ASP A 10 18.88 0.32 2.43
C ASP A 10 18.27 -1.08 2.22
N LYS A 11 18.59 -2.05 3.09
CA LYS A 11 18.03 -3.40 2.97
C LYS A 11 16.51 -3.31 3.12
N PRO A 12 15.71 -3.86 2.18
CA PRO A 12 14.27 -3.62 2.14
C PRO A 12 13.53 -3.87 3.47
N ARG A 13 13.88 -4.94 4.20
CA ARG A 13 13.26 -5.25 5.50
C ARG A 13 13.57 -4.21 6.56
N GLU A 14 14.83 -3.82 6.69
CA GLU A 14 15.25 -2.81 7.67
C GLU A 14 14.70 -1.44 7.30
N LYS A 15 14.75 -1.08 6.01
CA LYS A 15 14.13 0.13 5.48
C LYS A 15 12.63 0.20 5.78
N LEU A 16 11.91 -0.93 5.67
CA LEU A 16 10.49 -1.01 6.02
C LEU A 16 10.26 -0.76 7.51
N ILE A 17 11.11 -1.29 8.38
CA ILE A 17 11.01 -1.13 9.84
C ILE A 17 11.33 0.31 10.25
N LEU A 18 12.38 0.91 9.67
CA LEU A 18 12.87 2.24 10.05
C LEU A 18 12.04 3.37 9.43
N ASN A 19 11.70 3.26 8.15
CA ASN A 19 11.13 4.36 7.36
C ASN A 19 9.68 4.12 6.90
N GLY A 20 9.12 2.94 7.20
CA GLY A 20 7.76 2.57 6.83
C GLY A 20 7.59 2.19 5.36
N SER A 21 6.41 1.67 5.01
CA SER A 21 6.12 1.13 3.67
C SER A 21 6.19 2.18 2.55
N ASN A 22 5.92 3.44 2.85
CA ASN A 22 5.94 4.54 1.87
C ASN A 22 7.35 4.83 1.32
N ALA A 23 8.40 4.44 2.05
CA ALA A 23 9.78 4.61 1.59
C ALA A 23 10.22 3.54 0.58
N LEU A 24 9.41 2.50 0.36
CA LEU A 24 9.73 1.37 -0.49
C LEU A 24 9.08 1.48 -1.86
N THR A 25 9.84 1.09 -2.87
CA THR A 25 9.32 0.80 -4.20
C THR A 25 8.52 -0.50 -4.22
N ASN A 26 7.67 -0.66 -5.22
CA ASN A 26 6.93 -1.92 -5.44
C ASN A 26 7.85 -3.13 -5.55
N ALA A 27 9.04 -2.97 -6.15
CA ALA A 27 10.02 -4.04 -6.26
C ALA A 27 10.59 -4.44 -4.89
N GLU A 28 10.88 -3.46 -4.03
CA GLU A 28 11.35 -3.72 -2.67
C GLU A 28 10.26 -4.42 -1.84
N LEU A 29 9.00 -3.97 -1.92
CA LEU A 29 7.86 -4.62 -1.25
C LEU A 29 7.72 -6.09 -1.66
N LEU A 30 7.73 -6.37 -2.97
CA LEU A 30 7.68 -7.75 -3.48
C LEU A 30 8.90 -8.56 -3.04
N SER A 31 10.09 -7.95 -2.95
CA SER A 31 11.31 -8.66 -2.57
C SER A 31 11.26 -9.13 -1.11
N ILE A 32 10.60 -8.35 -0.24
CA ILE A 32 10.36 -8.71 1.16
C ILE A 32 9.45 -9.94 1.23
N LEU A 33 8.37 -9.95 0.46
CA LEU A 33 7.44 -11.07 0.37
C LEU A 33 8.14 -12.34 -0.13
N LEU A 34 8.94 -12.23 -1.19
CA LEU A 34 9.71 -13.36 -1.72
C LEU A 34 10.72 -13.90 -0.71
N GLY A 35 11.28 -13.03 0.16
CA GLY A 35 12.20 -13.35 1.23
C GLY A 35 13.61 -13.78 0.78
N SER A 36 13.74 -14.41 -0.38
CA SER A 36 15.02 -14.86 -0.93
C SER A 36 15.04 -14.87 -2.47
N GLY A 37 16.25 -14.74 -3.00
CA GLY A 37 16.55 -14.85 -4.43
C GLY A 37 16.54 -16.29 -4.94
N SER A 38 16.92 -16.48 -6.19
CA SER A 38 17.28 -17.78 -6.75
C SER A 38 18.80 -17.98 -6.66
N ARG A 39 19.32 -19.04 -7.30
CA ARG A 39 20.75 -19.27 -7.41
C ARG A 39 21.47 -18.12 -8.13
N ASP A 40 20.82 -17.53 -9.13
CA ASP A 40 21.44 -16.56 -10.05
C ASP A 40 20.94 -15.12 -9.83
N LEU A 41 19.77 -14.94 -9.21
CA LEU A 41 19.08 -13.65 -9.11
C LEU A 41 18.73 -13.32 -7.67
N THR A 42 18.86 -12.06 -7.26
CA THR A 42 18.41 -11.63 -5.93
C THR A 42 16.88 -11.59 -5.85
N ALA A 43 16.33 -11.51 -4.63
CA ALA A 43 14.89 -11.31 -4.45
C ALA A 43 14.41 -10.04 -5.16
N LEU A 44 15.21 -8.97 -5.13
CA LEU A 44 14.90 -7.70 -5.78
C LEU A 44 14.91 -7.83 -7.32
N ASP A 45 15.84 -8.60 -7.88
CA ASP A 45 15.88 -8.86 -9.33
C ASP A 45 14.66 -9.67 -9.78
N LEU A 46 14.29 -10.71 -9.04
CA LEU A 46 13.06 -11.47 -9.30
C LEU A 46 11.82 -10.57 -9.22
N SER A 47 11.74 -9.71 -8.21
CA SER A 47 10.63 -8.75 -8.07
C SER A 47 10.54 -7.77 -9.25
N LYS A 48 11.68 -7.29 -9.76
CA LYS A 48 11.72 -6.46 -10.97
C LYS A 48 11.24 -7.23 -12.20
N GLN A 49 11.60 -8.51 -12.34
CA GLN A 49 11.10 -9.34 -13.45
C GLN A 49 9.59 -9.58 -13.38
N ILE A 50 9.04 -9.83 -12.19
CA ILE A 50 7.58 -9.94 -11.97
C ILE A 50 6.88 -8.64 -12.36
N LEU A 51 7.40 -7.48 -11.95
CA LEU A 51 6.82 -6.20 -12.32
C LEU A 51 6.91 -5.95 -13.82
N SER A 52 8.05 -6.29 -14.44
CA SER A 52 8.27 -6.15 -15.87
C SER A 52 7.29 -6.98 -16.70
N SER A 53 7.00 -8.23 -16.30
CA SER A 53 5.99 -9.05 -16.98
C SER A 53 4.57 -8.47 -16.90
N ALA A 54 4.33 -7.56 -15.95
CA ALA A 54 3.10 -6.80 -15.79
C ALA A 54 3.20 -5.35 -16.30
N GLU A 55 4.16 -5.04 -17.18
CA GLU A 55 4.43 -3.68 -17.70
C GLU A 55 4.61 -2.62 -16.59
N ASN A 56 5.19 -3.02 -15.47
CA ASN A 56 5.37 -2.21 -14.26
C ASN A 56 4.06 -1.65 -13.67
N LYS A 57 2.91 -2.27 -13.97
CA LYS A 57 1.59 -1.87 -13.49
C LYS A 57 1.04 -2.92 -12.51
N LEU A 58 0.91 -2.57 -11.24
CA LEU A 58 0.44 -3.50 -10.19
C LEU A 58 -0.93 -4.13 -10.49
N HIS A 59 -1.88 -3.37 -11.03
CA HIS A 59 -3.21 -3.91 -11.36
C HIS A 59 -3.16 -5.04 -12.41
N ARG A 60 -2.10 -5.10 -13.24
CA ARG A 60 -1.91 -6.19 -14.22
C ARG A 60 -1.40 -7.48 -13.59
N LEU A 61 -0.98 -7.45 -12.33
CA LEU A 61 -0.70 -8.66 -11.57
C LEU A 61 -1.98 -9.34 -11.06
N LEU A 62 -3.12 -8.65 -10.99
CA LEU A 62 -4.39 -9.24 -10.51
C LEU A 62 -4.81 -10.51 -11.29
N PRO A 63 -4.78 -10.54 -12.64
CA PRO A 63 -5.15 -11.73 -13.39
C PRO A 63 -4.01 -12.77 -13.54
N ILE A 64 -2.82 -12.52 -12.97
CA ILE A 64 -1.65 -13.36 -13.24
C ILE A 64 -1.87 -14.80 -12.74
N ARG A 65 -1.56 -15.78 -13.59
CA ARG A 65 -1.67 -17.19 -13.22
C ARG A 65 -0.35 -17.73 -12.69
N ARG A 66 -0.45 -18.82 -11.92
CA ARG A 66 0.72 -19.57 -11.42
C ARG A 66 1.74 -19.87 -12.51
N ASN A 67 1.28 -20.38 -13.67
CA ASN A 67 2.17 -20.78 -14.75
C ASN A 67 2.94 -19.59 -15.35
N GLU A 68 2.31 -18.41 -15.42
CA GLU A 68 2.96 -17.19 -15.89
C GLU A 68 4.05 -16.72 -14.93
N LEU A 69 3.81 -16.82 -13.62
CA LEU A 69 4.84 -16.57 -12.61
C LEU A 69 5.98 -17.58 -12.69
N GLN A 70 5.69 -18.86 -12.90
CA GLN A 70 6.69 -19.93 -12.98
C GLN A 70 7.53 -19.90 -14.27
N ASN A 71 7.06 -19.21 -15.31
CA ASN A 71 7.88 -18.94 -16.50
C ASN A 71 9.07 -18.01 -16.19
N ILE A 72 9.02 -17.27 -15.09
CA ILE A 72 10.13 -16.44 -14.63
C ILE A 72 11.16 -17.34 -13.93
N LYS A 73 12.35 -17.46 -14.53
CA LYS A 73 13.44 -18.30 -14.00
C LYS A 73 13.76 -17.92 -12.55
N GLY A 74 13.61 -18.88 -11.64
CA GLY A 74 13.87 -18.68 -10.21
C GLY A 74 12.61 -18.47 -9.34
N ILE A 75 11.42 -18.46 -9.95
CA ILE A 75 10.12 -18.51 -9.26
C ILE A 75 9.57 -19.94 -9.34
N GLY A 76 9.84 -20.72 -8.30
CA GLY A 76 9.22 -22.03 -8.10
C GLY A 76 7.82 -21.93 -7.47
N GLU A 77 7.22 -23.08 -7.20
CA GLU A 77 5.87 -23.19 -6.63
C GLU A 77 5.68 -22.39 -5.35
N ALA A 78 6.61 -22.47 -4.39
CA ALA A 78 6.52 -21.75 -3.13
C ALA A 78 6.44 -20.22 -3.32
N LYS A 79 7.33 -19.65 -4.15
CA LYS A 79 7.35 -18.21 -4.43
C LYS A 79 6.13 -17.76 -5.21
N ALA A 80 5.70 -18.55 -6.19
CA ALA A 80 4.47 -18.28 -6.94
C ALA A 80 3.26 -18.25 -5.99
N ALA A 81 3.15 -19.20 -5.06
CA ALA A 81 2.10 -19.23 -4.06
C ALA A 81 2.13 -18.00 -3.14
N THR A 82 3.30 -17.55 -2.69
CA THR A 82 3.46 -16.32 -1.89
C THR A 82 2.93 -15.09 -2.63
N ILE A 83 3.27 -14.93 -3.91
CA ILE A 83 2.82 -13.78 -4.71
C ILE A 83 1.32 -13.84 -4.95
N LEU A 84 0.79 -15.01 -5.32
CA LEU A 84 -0.66 -15.19 -5.52
C LEU A 84 -1.44 -14.92 -4.22
N ALA A 85 -0.93 -15.37 -3.08
CA ALA A 85 -1.54 -15.09 -1.79
C ALA A 85 -1.54 -13.59 -1.46
N ALA A 86 -0.44 -12.88 -1.71
CA ALA A 86 -0.35 -11.44 -1.50
C ALA A 86 -1.31 -10.66 -2.40
N ILE A 87 -1.41 -11.03 -3.68
CA ILE A 87 -2.35 -10.43 -4.64
C ILE A 87 -3.80 -10.69 -4.20
N GLU A 88 -4.12 -11.91 -3.81
CA GLU A 88 -5.46 -12.28 -3.34
C GLU A 88 -5.82 -11.53 -2.05
N LEU A 89 -4.89 -11.36 -1.11
CA LEU A 89 -5.10 -10.51 0.07
C LEU A 89 -5.40 -9.07 -0.33
N GLY A 90 -4.62 -8.47 -1.23
CA GLY A 90 -4.89 -7.13 -1.74
C GLY A 90 -6.25 -7.02 -2.44
N ARG A 91 -6.65 -8.04 -3.21
CA ARG A 91 -7.97 -8.12 -3.85
C ARG A 91 -9.09 -8.22 -2.82
N ARG A 92 -8.93 -9.04 -1.78
CA ARG A 92 -9.90 -9.15 -0.67
C ARG A 92 -9.99 -7.87 0.12
N MET A 93 -8.88 -7.22 0.43
CA MET A 93 -8.88 -5.92 1.13
C MET A 93 -9.62 -4.84 0.34
N GLN A 94 -9.51 -4.84 -0.99
CA GLN A 94 -10.28 -3.91 -1.83
C GLN A 94 -11.75 -4.31 -2.00
N ALA A 95 -12.04 -5.60 -2.03
CA ALA A 95 -13.40 -6.12 -2.16
C ALA A 95 -14.15 -6.18 -0.82
N GLU A 96 -13.43 -6.15 0.30
CA GLU A 96 -13.99 -6.06 1.64
C GLU A 96 -14.68 -4.70 1.71
N PRO A 97 -16.01 -4.67 1.84
CA PRO A 97 -16.67 -3.41 2.13
C PRO A 97 -16.06 -2.97 3.45
N ILE A 98 -15.36 -1.82 3.44
CA ILE A 98 -14.95 -1.13 4.66
C ILE A 98 -16.19 -1.14 5.54
N LEU A 99 -16.19 -1.97 6.58
CA LEU A 99 -17.36 -2.14 7.43
C LEU A 99 -17.65 -0.74 7.98
N LYS A 100 -18.74 -0.17 7.47
CA LYS A 100 -19.10 1.25 7.39
C LYS A 100 -18.47 2.03 6.22
N LYS A 101 -19.23 2.13 5.13
CA LYS A 101 -19.61 3.47 4.64
C LYS A 101 -19.92 4.28 5.90
N HIS A 102 -19.05 5.22 6.28
CA HIS A 102 -19.37 6.06 7.43
C HIS A 102 -20.53 6.94 6.97
N THR A 103 -21.74 6.47 7.22
CA THR A 103 -22.95 7.25 7.02
C THR A 103 -22.92 8.34 8.08
N VAL A 104 -22.75 9.58 7.65
CA VAL A 104 -22.71 10.72 8.56
C VAL A 104 -24.17 11.10 8.88
N ASN A 105 -24.76 10.36 9.80
CA ASN A 105 -26.12 10.61 10.28
C ASN A 105 -26.15 11.42 11.58
N GLU A 106 -25.01 11.58 12.23
CA GLU A 106 -24.84 12.32 13.49
C GLU A 106 -23.41 12.88 13.60
N SER A 107 -23.23 13.93 14.42
CA SER A 107 -21.94 14.59 14.61
C SER A 107 -20.85 13.63 15.12
N ARG A 108 -21.23 12.61 15.91
CA ARG A 108 -20.30 11.58 16.39
C ARG A 108 -19.69 10.75 15.25
N SER A 109 -20.46 10.49 14.21
CA SER A 109 -19.98 9.77 13.03
C SER A 109 -18.97 10.61 12.24
N ALA A 110 -19.24 11.91 12.06
CA ALA A 110 -18.27 12.84 11.46
C ALA A 110 -16.97 12.93 12.29
N TYR A 111 -17.10 13.01 13.62
CA TYR A 111 -15.96 13.00 14.54
C TYR A 111 -15.11 11.73 14.35
N GLN A 112 -15.71 10.54 14.30
CA GLN A 112 -14.97 9.29 14.12
C GLN A 112 -14.18 9.24 12.79
N ILE A 113 -14.73 9.81 11.71
CA ILE A 113 -14.04 9.92 10.41
C ILE A 113 -12.80 10.81 10.52
N LEU A 114 -12.96 11.98 11.14
CA LEU A 114 -11.94 13.03 11.15
C LEU A 114 -10.95 12.90 12.30
N HIS A 115 -11.32 12.25 13.40
CA HIS A 115 -10.53 12.19 14.63
C HIS A 115 -9.10 11.70 14.39
N SER A 116 -8.93 10.60 13.66
CA SER A 116 -7.59 10.07 13.35
C SER A 116 -6.73 11.02 12.52
N LYS A 117 -7.34 11.98 11.82
CA LYS A 117 -6.67 12.99 10.98
C LYS A 117 -6.35 14.27 11.75
N ILE A 118 -7.22 14.68 12.69
CA ILE A 118 -7.15 16.01 13.32
C ILE A 118 -6.79 15.99 14.82
N ALA A 119 -6.98 14.87 15.52
CA ALA A 119 -6.94 14.84 17.00
C ALA A 119 -5.62 15.27 17.65
N HIS A 120 -4.52 15.21 16.90
CA HIS A 120 -3.18 15.51 17.41
C HIS A 120 -2.53 16.69 16.67
N LEU A 121 -3.29 17.43 15.87
CA LEU A 121 -2.76 18.59 15.18
C LEU A 121 -2.65 19.78 16.15
N PRO A 122 -1.53 20.53 16.13
CA PRO A 122 -1.35 21.71 16.98
C PRO A 122 -2.05 22.96 16.43
N HIS A 123 -2.81 22.82 15.35
CA HIS A 123 -3.48 23.89 14.62
C HIS A 123 -4.86 23.43 14.17
N GLU A 124 -5.72 24.39 13.85
CA GLU A 124 -7.07 24.14 13.36
C GLU A 124 -7.06 23.79 11.87
N GLU A 125 -7.95 22.89 11.47
CA GLU A 125 -8.13 22.52 10.07
C GLU A 125 -9.62 22.49 9.73
N PHE A 126 -9.98 23.08 8.59
CA PHE A 126 -11.33 23.03 8.04
C PHE A 126 -11.41 21.92 7.00
N TRP A 127 -12.28 20.93 7.23
CA TRP A 127 -12.46 19.77 6.37
C TRP A 127 -13.87 19.73 5.79
N ILE A 128 -13.96 19.38 4.51
CA ILE A 128 -15.19 19.08 3.78
C ILE A 128 -15.33 17.57 3.67
N LEU A 129 -16.49 17.04 4.06
CA LEU A 129 -16.87 15.65 3.82
C LEU A 129 -17.92 15.63 2.70
N TYR A 130 -17.57 15.06 1.55
CA TYR A 130 -18.52 14.87 0.45
C TYR A 130 -19.30 13.59 0.70
N LEU A 131 -20.63 13.68 0.71
CA LEU A 131 -21.52 12.56 0.98
C LEU A 131 -22.40 12.27 -0.24
N ASN A 132 -22.86 11.04 -0.39
CA ASN A 132 -23.90 10.69 -1.35
C ASN A 132 -25.30 10.84 -0.75
N ASN A 133 -26.36 10.60 -1.55
CA ASN A 133 -27.76 10.69 -1.12
C ASN A 133 -28.15 9.74 0.04
N SER A 134 -27.29 8.78 0.40
CA SER A 134 -27.46 7.89 1.57
C SER A 134 -26.57 8.31 2.75
N ASN A 135 -26.10 9.56 2.77
CA ASN A 135 -25.13 10.12 3.73
C ASN A 135 -23.80 9.38 3.82
N ALA A 136 -23.49 8.50 2.87
CA ALA A 136 -22.23 7.77 2.87
C ALA A 136 -21.10 8.66 2.36
N LEU A 137 -19.99 8.66 3.08
CA LEU A 137 -18.77 9.37 2.71
C LEU A 137 -18.27 8.92 1.32
N ILE A 138 -18.20 9.88 0.38
CA ILE A 138 -17.60 9.75 -0.95
C ILE A 138 -16.11 10.09 -0.86
N SER A 139 -15.79 11.24 -0.26
CA SER A 139 -14.43 11.74 -0.11
C SER A 139 -14.36 12.78 1.02
N SER A 140 -13.14 13.10 1.46
CA SER A 140 -12.87 14.13 2.45
C SER A 140 -11.72 15.00 1.97
N GLU A 141 -11.90 16.31 2.01
CA GLU A 141 -10.94 17.29 1.51
C GLU A 141 -10.66 18.33 2.59
N LEU A 142 -9.40 18.69 2.74
CA LEU A 142 -9.01 19.81 3.58
C LEU A 142 -9.16 21.11 2.78
N LEU A 143 -9.98 22.03 3.27
CA LEU A 143 -10.16 23.35 2.64
C LEU A 143 -9.13 24.37 3.12
N SER A 144 -8.80 24.36 4.41
CA SER A 144 -7.93 25.36 5.03
C SER A 144 -7.29 24.84 6.30
N LYS A 145 -6.10 25.37 6.62
CA LYS A 145 -5.41 25.18 7.91
C LYS A 145 -5.21 26.55 8.54
N GLY A 146 -5.51 26.69 9.83
CA GLY A 146 -5.44 27.97 10.53
C GLY A 146 -4.97 27.84 11.98
N GLY A 147 -4.41 28.92 12.50
CA GLY A 147 -4.05 29.06 13.91
C GLY A 147 -3.57 30.49 14.25
N ILE A 148 -4.39 31.21 15.03
CA ILE A 148 -4.24 32.51 15.74
C ILE A 148 -3.90 33.80 14.96
N THR A 149 -3.38 33.77 13.73
CA THR A 149 -3.13 35.02 12.97
C THR A 149 -3.46 34.90 11.49
N GLY A 150 -4.68 35.29 11.10
CA GLY A 150 -5.06 35.65 9.73
C GLY A 150 -5.07 34.53 8.69
N THR A 151 -6.25 34.24 8.14
CA THR A 151 -6.46 33.31 7.02
C THR A 151 -5.94 33.89 5.69
N LEU A 152 -5.21 33.08 4.92
CA LEU A 152 -5.03 33.26 3.46
C LEU A 152 -5.89 32.22 2.72
#